data_AF-A0A2W6AMP1-F1
#
_entry.id   AF-A0A2W6AMP1-F1
#
_cell.length_a   1.000
_cell.length_b   1.000
_cell.length_c   1.000
_cell.angle_alpha   90.00
_cell.angle_beta   90.00
_cell.angle_gamma   90.00
#
_symmetry.space_group_name_H-M   'P 1'
#
loop_
_entity.id
_entity.type
_entity.pdbx_description
1 polymer ?
#
loop_
_entity_poly.entity_id
_entity_poly.type
_entity_poly.pdbx_seq_one_letter_code
_entity_poly.pdbx_strand_id
1 'polypeptide(L)' 'MAGGKQKLTARAAATAKPGRYGDGGGLYLVVSGSRARKWVFR' A
#
# COMPACT_ATOMS: atom_id res chain seq x y z
N MET A 1 6.23 -18.02 -15.51
CA MET A 1 6.51 -17.29 -14.26
C MET A 1 5.35 -16.33 -14.00
N ALA A 2 4.49 -16.62 -13.01
CA ALA A 2 3.23 -15.91 -12.77
C ALA A 2 3.43 -14.48 -12.23
N GLY A 3 2.87 -13.47 -12.91
CA GLY A 3 2.93 -12.05 -12.55
C GLY A 3 1.90 -11.64 -11.49
N GLY A 4 2.03 -12.14 -10.26
CA GLY A 4 1.20 -11.69 -9.12
C GLY A 4 1.77 -10.42 -8.48
N LYS A 5 1.65 -9.25 -9.14
CA LYS A 5 2.34 -8.02 -8.71
C LYS A 5 1.37 -7.00 -8.08
N GLN A 6 1.52 -6.82 -6.75
CA GLN A 6 1.22 -5.58 -6.00
C GLN A 6 -0.26 -5.19 -5.81
N LYS A 7 -1.10 -6.05 -5.22
CA LYS A 7 -2.42 -5.63 -4.71
C LYS A 7 -2.48 -5.83 -3.20
N LEU A 8 -2.89 -4.80 -2.47
CA LEU A 8 -3.05 -4.84 -1.02
C LEU A 8 -4.34 -5.58 -0.68
N THR A 9 -4.25 -6.43 0.34
CA THR A 9 -5.44 -6.94 1.02
C THR A 9 -5.87 -5.94 2.09
N ALA A 10 -7.15 -5.97 2.49
CA ALA A 10 -7.65 -5.13 3.57
C ALA A 10 -6.84 -5.31 4.88
N ARG A 11 -6.44 -6.56 5.19
CA ARG A 11 -5.59 -6.84 6.35
C ARG A 11 -4.21 -6.22 6.21
N ALA A 12 -3.57 -6.35 5.04
CA ALA A 12 -2.26 -5.77 4.78
C ALA A 12 -2.27 -4.24 4.90
N ALA A 13 -3.31 -3.58 4.36
CA ALA A 13 -3.49 -2.14 4.49
C ALA A 13 -3.71 -1.71 5.95
N ALA A 14 -4.49 -2.48 6.72
CA ALA A 14 -4.79 -2.17 8.12
C ALA A 14 -3.55 -2.29 9.04
N THR A 15 -2.66 -3.24 8.76
CA THR A 15 -1.46 -3.52 9.58
C THR A 15 -0.16 -3.02 8.96
N ALA A 16 -0.24 -2.20 7.92
CA ALA A 16 0.93 -1.65 7.23
C ALA A 16 1.81 -0.83 8.19
N LYS A 17 3.12 -1.08 8.15
CA LYS A 17 4.13 -0.31 8.88
C LYS A 17 4.43 1.00 8.13
N PRO A 18 5.16 1.96 8.72
CA PRO A 18 5.63 3.13 7.97
C PRO A 18 6.32 2.72 6.65
N GLY A 19 5.90 3.31 5.54
CA GLY A 19 6.35 2.90 4.20
C GLY A 19 5.34 3.22 3.09
N ARG A 20 5.67 2.80 1.87
CA ARG A 20 4.81 2.94 0.67
C ARG A 20 4.50 1.55 0.11
N TYR A 21 3.22 1.28 -0.15
CA TYR A 21 2.73 -0.02 -0.56
C TYR A 21 1.85 0.13 -1.80
N GLY A 22 2.14 -0.61 -2.87
CA GLY A 22 1.35 -0.59 -4.10
C GLY A 22 0.08 -1.44 -3.99
N ASP A 23 -1.03 -0.90 -4.49
CA ASP A 23 -2.34 -1.59 -4.61
C ASP A 23 -2.74 -1.84 -6.08
N GLY A 24 -1.83 -1.54 -7.01
CA GLY A 24 -2.01 -1.75 -8.45
C GLY A 24 -2.45 -0.48 -9.17
N GLY A 25 -2.19 -0.43 -10.48
CA GLY A 25 -2.66 0.65 -11.35
C GLY A 25 -2.17 2.06 -10.98
N GLY A 26 -1.05 2.20 -10.25
CA GLY A 26 -0.58 3.51 -9.78
C GLY A 26 -1.18 3.95 -8.44
N LEU A 27 -2.00 3.11 -7.79
CA LEU A 27 -2.50 3.35 -6.44
C LEU A 27 -1.50 2.87 -5.38
N TYR A 28 -1.28 3.71 -4.37
CA TYR A 28 -0.37 3.43 -3.27
C TYR A 28 -0.98 3.83 -1.92
N LEU A 29 -0.80 2.98 -0.91
CA LEU A 29 -0.95 3.34 0.50
C LEU A 29 0.39 3.88 1.02
N VAL A 30 0.37 5.09 1.58
CA VAL A 30 1.51 5.69 2.26
C VAL A 30 1.22 5.76 3.75
N VAL A 31 2.13 5.22 4.55
CA VAL A 31 2.08 5.23 6.01
C VAL A 31 3.26 6.05 6.53
N SER A 32 2.98 7.13 7.28
CA SER A 32 4.02 7.97 7.89
C SER A 32 4.64 7.30 9.12
N GLY A 33 5.77 7.84 9.61
CA GLY A 33 6.38 7.42 10.88
C GLY A 33 5.44 7.60 12.09
N SER A 34 4.55 8.60 12.05
CA SER A 34 3.48 8.81 13.03
C SER A 34 2.28 7.88 12.87
N ARG A 35 2.34 6.92 11.94
CA ARG A 35 1.27 5.98 11.57
C ARG A 35 0.04 6.63 10.90
N ALA A 36 0.14 7.89 10.50
CA ALA A 36 -0.87 8.49 9.63
C ALA A 36 -0.86 7.78 8.27
N ARG A 37 -2.03 7.59 7.69
CA ARG A 37 -2.22 6.81 6.45
C ARG A 37 -2.91 7.66 5.41
N LYS A 38 -2.44 7.60 4.16
CA LYS A 38 -3.08 8.25 3.02
C LYS A 38 -2.97 7.41 1.76
N TRP A 39 -3.98 7.53 0.92
CA TRP A 39 -3.98 6.96 -0.43
C TRP A 39 -3.46 7.97 -1.43
N VAL A 40 -2.68 7.47 -2.38
CA VAL A 40 -2.02 8.28 -3.38
C VAL A 40 -2.12 7.57 -4.72
N PHE A 41 -2.65 8.27 -5.71
CA PHE A 41 -2.67 7.83 -7.10
C PHE A 41 -1.61 8.61 -7.89
N ARG A 42 -0.80 7.90 -8.69
CA ARG A 42 0.30 8.46 -9.51
C ARG A 42 0.34 7.74 -10.85
#